data_AF-A0A7J2V1V1-F1
#
_entry.id   AF-A0A7J2V1V1-F1
#
_cell.length_a   1.000
_cell.length_b   1.000
_cell.length_c   1.000
_cell.angle_alpha   90.00
_cell.angle_beta   90.00
_cell.angle_gamma   90.00
#
_symmetry.space_group_name_H-M   'P 1'
#
loop_
_entity.id
_entity.type
_entity.pdbx_description
1 polymer ?
#
loop_
_entity_poly.entity_id
_entity_poly.type
_entity_poly.pdbx_seq_one_letter_code
_entity_poly.pdbx_strand_id
1 'polypeptide(L)'
;MKGPVLQIDPRVRLVTISLLTSLAMLGIRFTAYLYSGSLAILADSVHSLSDIVGGIIALVAIKVAIKEPDPEHPYGHGKAESLGSLGVSLALVALLLYVAYEAVLRITGAYEPYVEFTPLIPFLLLITILIDYWRSRALSKGALKYGSLLLASDALHYSSDLYATSSVLIMSILGMVAGEKIPILIMDSILGIAIAAYFAVAAIRLAKISIDELMDRAPTEAIEMFRKACRELDLGVKSVRARRAGSRIFIDAVVEISGNMDLVEAHKIIDTLEERIKSSTIRNVDLVIHMEPRGGSALSEIASKSSEIAARVTGVLGVHDVEVFKDEKGYHVRMHIEVSPTMSLSEASKIASEVERRIKNLVEGVESVLVHIEPKRGYAEDLYRIVTKAIQRDSSIKDLAGIKSVKAIYLGKKLVIDVICVLPGNMDVNKAHDIVSRIEALLREEVGEKASITIKYHSE
;
A
#
# COMPACT_ATOMS: atom_id res chain seq x y z
N MET A 1 25.96 25.03 14.61
CA MET A 1 24.89 24.06 14.30
C MET A 1 25.46 22.67 14.55
N LYS A 2 25.04 21.98 15.61
CA LYS A 2 25.36 20.55 15.78
C LYS A 2 24.56 19.82 14.70
N GLY A 3 25.24 19.09 13.81
CA GLY A 3 24.57 18.25 12.81
C GLY A 3 23.59 17.29 13.49
N PRO A 4 22.58 16.77 12.77
CA PRO A 4 21.65 15.82 13.37
C PRO A 4 22.47 14.65 13.91
N VAL A 5 22.48 14.50 15.23
CA VAL A 5 22.99 13.29 15.87
C VAL A 5 22.19 12.17 15.23
N LEU A 6 22.83 11.28 14.45
CA LEU A 6 22.19 10.08 13.93
C LEU A 6 21.61 9.35 15.13
N GLN A 7 20.31 9.52 15.37
CA GLN A 7 19.60 8.78 16.40
C GLN A 7 19.50 7.36 15.87
N ILE A 8 20.42 6.52 16.30
CA ILE A 8 20.43 5.09 15.99
C ILE A 8 19.06 4.53 16.43
N ASP A 9 18.37 3.84 15.51
CA ASP A 9 17.08 3.22 15.80
C ASP A 9 17.21 2.38 17.09
N PRO A 10 16.31 2.56 18.08
CA PRO A 10 16.37 1.85 19.35
C PRO A 10 16.45 0.32 19.20
N ARG A 11 15.87 -0.25 18.15
CA ARG A 11 15.92 -1.69 17.85
C ARG A 11 17.34 -2.11 17.46
N VAL A 12 18.01 -1.36 16.58
CA VAL A 12 19.42 -1.59 16.22
C VAL A 12 20.29 -1.54 17.47
N ARG A 13 20.06 -0.57 18.36
CA ARG A 13 20.80 -0.45 19.62
C ARG A 13 20.59 -1.68 20.52
N LEU A 14 19.35 -2.16 20.68
CA LEU A 14 19.06 -3.35 21.48
C LEU A 14 19.75 -4.60 20.95
N VAL A 15 19.65 -4.86 19.64
CA VAL A 15 20.30 -6.01 18.99
C VAL A 15 21.82 -5.89 19.06
N THR A 16 22.38 -4.69 18.88
CA THR A 16 23.83 -4.46 18.97
C THR A 16 24.34 -4.74 20.38
N ILE A 17 23.65 -4.25 21.42
CA ILE A 17 24.03 -4.54 22.81
C ILE A 17 23.93 -6.05 23.07
N SER A 18 22.87 -6.70 22.62
CA SER A 18 22.71 -8.16 22.72
C SER A 18 23.87 -8.93 22.10
N LEU A 19 24.29 -8.54 20.88
CA LEU A 19 25.41 -9.15 20.16
C LEU A 19 26.75 -8.91 20.86
N LEU A 20 27.00 -7.69 21.35
CA LEU A 20 28.21 -7.38 22.13
C LEU A 20 28.27 -8.21 23.42
N THR A 21 27.13 -8.44 24.07
CA THR A 21 27.04 -9.33 25.22
C THR A 21 27.39 -10.77 24.85
N SER A 22 26.91 -11.29 23.71
CA SER A 22 27.30 -12.63 23.23
C SER A 22 28.80 -12.74 22.97
N LEU A 23 29.41 -11.71 22.34
CA LEU A 23 30.87 -11.67 22.13
C LEU A 23 31.64 -11.66 23.45
N ALA A 24 31.18 -10.85 24.43
CA ALA A 24 31.82 -10.77 25.74
C ALA A 24 31.72 -12.12 26.48
N MET A 25 30.57 -12.78 26.44
CA MET A 25 30.37 -14.09 27.04
C MET A 25 31.24 -15.17 26.41
N LEU A 26 31.36 -15.18 25.08
CA LEU A 26 32.29 -16.08 24.39
C LEU A 26 33.74 -15.86 24.87
N GLY A 27 34.18 -14.60 24.98
CA GLY A 27 35.52 -14.27 25.48
C GLY A 27 35.78 -14.77 26.91
N ILE A 28 34.80 -14.60 27.80
CA ILE A 28 34.86 -15.08 29.18
C ILE A 28 34.94 -16.62 29.22
N ARG A 29 34.05 -17.31 28.49
CA ARG A 29 34.00 -18.78 28.43
C ARG A 29 35.26 -19.38 27.81
N PHE A 30 35.74 -18.79 26.71
CA PHE A 30 36.96 -19.25 26.05
C PHE A 30 38.19 -19.08 26.96
N THR A 31 38.28 -17.95 27.68
CA THR A 31 39.33 -17.74 28.67
C THR A 31 39.24 -18.77 29.81
N ALA A 32 38.03 -19.04 30.32
CA ALA A 32 37.81 -20.07 31.34
C ALA A 32 38.18 -21.48 30.84
N TYR A 33 37.93 -21.79 29.56
CA TYR A 33 38.39 -23.01 28.91
C TYR A 33 39.92 -23.12 28.90
N LEU A 34 40.64 -22.06 28.51
CA LEU A 34 42.12 -22.08 28.48
C LEU A 34 42.72 -22.34 29.87
N TYR A 35 42.10 -21.85 30.94
CA TYR A 35 42.56 -22.07 32.32
C TYR A 35 42.17 -23.45 32.87
N SER A 36 40.96 -23.93 32.56
CA SER A 36 40.43 -25.17 33.15
C SER A 36 40.70 -26.43 32.34
N GLY A 37 40.95 -26.30 31.03
CA GLY A 37 41.00 -27.42 30.08
C GLY A 37 39.66 -28.15 29.90
N SER A 38 38.56 -27.64 30.46
CA SER A 38 37.29 -28.36 30.54
C SER A 38 36.59 -28.46 29.18
N LEU A 39 36.36 -29.70 28.72
CA LEU A 39 35.59 -29.98 27.51
C LEU A 39 34.13 -29.49 27.61
N ALA A 40 33.56 -29.44 28.82
CA ALA A 40 32.22 -28.91 29.04
C ALA A 40 32.14 -27.39 28.75
N ILE A 41 33.14 -26.62 29.17
CA ILE A 41 33.22 -25.18 28.88
C ILE A 41 33.49 -24.94 27.39
N LEU A 42 34.25 -25.82 26.74
CA LEU A 42 34.46 -25.76 25.29
C LEU A 42 33.14 -25.96 24.53
N ALA A 43 32.34 -26.97 24.90
CA ALA A 43 31.03 -27.21 24.29
C ALA A 43 30.09 -26.00 24.46
N ASP A 44 30.05 -25.39 25.64
CA ASP A 44 29.27 -24.16 25.91
C ASP A 44 29.79 -22.94 25.13
N SER A 45 31.10 -22.90 24.85
CA SER A 45 31.71 -21.88 23.98
C SER A 45 31.27 -22.04 22.52
N VAL A 46 31.16 -23.29 22.03
CA VAL A 46 30.65 -23.58 20.67
C VAL A 46 29.18 -23.16 20.56
N HIS A 47 28.36 -23.41 21.58
CA HIS A 47 26.98 -22.91 21.62
C HIS A 47 26.93 -21.38 21.50
N SER A 48 27.80 -20.68 22.23
CA SER A 48 27.90 -19.22 22.17
C SER A 48 28.24 -18.67 20.78
N LEU A 49 28.92 -19.45 19.92
CA LEU A 49 29.15 -19.06 18.52
C LEU A 49 27.85 -19.03 17.72
N SER A 50 26.95 -19.98 17.95
CA SER A 50 25.62 -20.00 17.32
C SER A 50 24.81 -18.75 17.71
N ASP A 51 24.89 -18.31 18.97
CA ASP A 51 24.25 -17.07 19.43
C ASP A 51 24.78 -15.83 18.69
N ILE A 52 26.09 -15.79 18.43
CA ILE A 52 26.72 -14.70 17.69
C ILE A 52 26.23 -14.70 16.23
N VAL A 53 26.17 -15.87 15.60
CA VAL A 53 25.63 -16.00 14.23
C VAL A 53 24.18 -15.52 14.18
N GLY A 54 23.33 -15.97 15.11
CA GLY A 54 21.95 -15.50 15.23
C GLY A 54 21.86 -13.99 15.43
N GLY A 55 22.68 -13.44 16.33
CA GLY A 55 22.74 -12.00 16.59
C GLY A 55 23.24 -11.17 15.40
N ILE A 56 24.15 -11.71 14.58
CA ILE A 56 24.59 -11.07 13.32
C ILE A 56 23.44 -11.07 12.31
N ILE A 57 22.74 -12.19 12.14
CA ILE A 57 21.55 -12.29 11.27
C ILE A 57 20.52 -11.25 11.70
N ALA A 58 20.21 -11.18 13.00
CA ALA A 58 19.29 -10.19 13.55
C ALA A 58 19.77 -8.75 13.30
N LEU A 59 21.06 -8.46 13.50
CA LEU A 59 21.61 -7.11 13.30
C LEU A 59 21.56 -6.68 11.83
N VAL A 60 21.86 -7.59 10.90
CA VAL A 60 21.78 -7.32 9.46
C VAL A 60 20.32 -7.13 9.06
N ALA A 61 19.43 -8.04 9.47
CA ALA A 61 18.02 -7.97 9.15
C ALA A 61 17.38 -6.66 9.63
N ILE A 62 17.66 -6.22 10.87
CA ILE A 62 17.11 -4.96 11.38
C ILE A 62 17.70 -3.75 10.66
N LYS A 63 19.00 -3.75 10.34
CA LYS A 63 19.64 -2.66 9.58
C LYS A 63 19.06 -2.51 8.18
N VAL A 64 18.77 -3.63 7.52
CA VAL A 64 18.10 -3.62 6.22
C VAL A 64 16.66 -3.15 6.38
N ALA A 65 15.93 -3.66 7.38
CA ALA A 65 14.51 -3.35 7.59
C ALA A 65 14.22 -1.87 7.87
N ILE A 66 15.14 -1.14 8.52
CA ILE A 66 14.97 0.28 8.80
C ILE A 66 15.30 1.19 7.61
N LYS A 67 15.86 0.65 6.53
CA LYS A 67 16.19 1.44 5.33
C LYS A 67 14.90 2.01 4.74
N GLU A 68 14.92 3.32 4.48
CA GLU A 68 13.81 4.01 3.85
C GLU A 68 13.51 3.45 2.44
N PRO A 69 12.29 3.68 1.91
CA PRO A 69 11.96 3.32 0.54
C PRO A 69 12.95 3.87 -0.49
N ASP A 70 13.29 3.06 -1.47
CA ASP A 70 14.15 3.42 -2.59
C ASP A 70 13.49 2.99 -3.93
N PRO A 71 14.04 3.38 -5.09
CA PRO A 71 13.41 3.07 -6.38
C PRO A 71 13.24 1.57 -6.66
N GLU A 72 14.09 0.71 -6.11
CA GLU A 72 13.97 -0.75 -6.25
C GLU A 72 12.93 -1.32 -5.27
N HIS A 73 12.75 -0.67 -4.11
CA HIS A 73 11.81 -1.06 -3.06
C HIS A 73 10.91 0.14 -2.64
N PRO A 74 9.88 0.49 -3.43
CA PRO A 74 9.03 1.66 -3.16
C PRO A 74 8.21 1.58 -1.85
N TYR A 75 7.98 0.37 -1.35
CA TYR A 75 7.32 0.13 -0.05
C TYR A 75 8.31 0.03 1.12
N GLY A 76 9.62 0.16 0.85
CA GLY A 76 10.70 -0.01 1.81
C GLY A 76 11.09 -1.46 2.07
N HIS A 77 11.94 -1.64 3.08
CA HIS A 77 12.63 -2.91 3.34
C HIS A 77 12.09 -3.68 4.55
N GLY A 78 10.93 -3.28 5.09
CA GLY A 78 10.40 -3.82 6.36
C GLY A 78 10.27 -5.34 6.42
N LYS A 79 10.02 -6.02 5.28
CA LYS A 79 9.95 -7.49 5.20
C LYS A 79 11.26 -8.21 5.54
N ALA A 80 12.41 -7.50 5.48
CA ALA A 80 13.69 -8.05 5.93
C ALA A 80 13.66 -8.45 7.42
N GLU A 81 12.85 -7.77 8.22
CA GLU A 81 12.66 -8.11 9.63
C GLU A 81 11.96 -9.47 9.81
N SER A 82 10.90 -9.72 9.04
CA SER A 82 10.18 -11.00 9.04
C SER A 82 11.04 -12.14 8.49
N LEU A 83 11.86 -11.88 7.46
CA LEU A 83 12.85 -12.83 6.95
C LEU A 83 13.91 -13.18 8.01
N GLY A 84 14.46 -12.18 8.69
CA GLY A 84 15.41 -12.40 9.79
C GLY A 84 14.78 -13.19 10.93
N SER A 85 13.56 -12.82 11.31
CA SER A 85 12.78 -13.50 12.36
C SER A 85 12.54 -14.99 12.02
N LEU A 86 12.20 -15.27 10.77
CA LEU A 86 12.04 -16.63 10.27
C LEU A 86 13.38 -17.39 10.36
N GLY A 87 14.48 -16.78 9.93
CA GLY A 87 15.81 -17.38 10.01
C GLY A 87 16.21 -17.74 11.44
N VAL A 88 16.08 -16.80 12.38
CA VAL A 88 16.37 -17.02 13.81
C VAL A 88 15.45 -18.10 14.40
N SER A 89 14.15 -18.04 14.12
CA SER A 89 13.19 -19.05 14.61
C SER A 89 13.49 -20.45 14.09
N LEU A 90 13.88 -20.60 12.82
CA LEU A 90 14.23 -21.90 12.24
C LEU A 90 15.56 -22.43 12.82
N ALA A 91 16.55 -21.56 13.00
CA ALA A 91 17.80 -21.92 13.65
C ALA A 91 17.55 -22.41 15.10
N LEU A 92 16.68 -21.72 15.83
CA LEU A 92 16.26 -22.12 17.18
C LEU A 92 15.56 -23.48 17.17
N VAL A 93 14.62 -23.73 16.25
CA VAL A 93 13.97 -25.05 16.15
C VAL A 93 15.00 -26.16 15.88
N ALA A 94 15.94 -25.94 14.95
CA ALA A 94 16.98 -26.91 14.66
C ALA A 94 17.87 -27.19 15.88
N LEU A 95 18.24 -26.15 16.62
CA LEU A 95 19.02 -26.25 17.85
C LEU A 95 18.27 -27.03 18.93
N LEU A 96 16.98 -26.76 19.14
CA LEU A 96 16.16 -27.45 20.14
C LEU A 96 15.93 -28.93 19.78
N LEU A 97 15.79 -29.25 18.49
CA LEU A 97 15.72 -30.64 18.02
C LEU A 97 17.05 -31.37 18.25
N TYR A 98 18.18 -30.69 18.01
CA TYR A 98 19.51 -31.23 18.30
C TYR A 98 19.70 -31.50 19.80
N VAL A 99 19.32 -30.55 20.66
CA VAL A 99 19.38 -30.72 22.12
C VAL A 99 18.49 -31.87 22.59
N ALA A 100 17.27 -32.00 22.04
CA ALA A 100 16.39 -33.12 22.36
C ALA A 100 16.98 -34.48 21.92
N TYR A 101 17.62 -34.53 20.74
CA TYR A 101 18.32 -35.72 20.25
C TYR A 101 19.47 -36.14 21.18
N GLU A 102 20.32 -35.19 21.58
CA GLU A 102 21.40 -35.39 22.55
C GLU A 102 20.88 -35.91 23.90
N ALA A 103 19.77 -35.34 24.40
CA ALA A 103 19.15 -35.79 25.64
C ALA A 103 18.63 -37.23 25.56
N VAL A 104 18.08 -37.66 24.42
CA VAL A 104 17.66 -39.05 24.20
C VAL A 104 18.85 -40.01 24.17
N LEU A 105 19.96 -39.63 23.54
CA LEU A 105 21.19 -40.43 23.54
C LEU A 105 21.74 -40.63 24.96
N ARG A 106 21.69 -39.59 25.81
CA ARG A 106 22.08 -39.71 27.22
C ARG A 106 21.21 -40.69 28.00
N ILE A 107 19.88 -40.68 27.77
CA ILE A 107 18.96 -41.61 28.45
C ILE A 107 19.21 -43.07 28.03
N THR A 108 19.57 -43.31 26.77
CA THR A 108 19.80 -44.66 26.23
C THR A 108 21.18 -45.24 26.59
N GLY A 109 22.00 -44.50 27.35
CA GLY A 109 23.31 -44.96 27.80
C GLY A 109 24.39 -44.93 26.74
N ALA A 110 24.20 -44.16 25.65
CA ALA A 110 25.19 -44.05 24.57
C ALA A 110 26.49 -43.32 25.00
N TYR A 111 26.42 -42.53 26.09
CA TYR A 111 27.56 -41.81 26.66
C TYR A 111 27.48 -41.80 28.19
N GLU A 112 28.61 -42.02 28.88
CA GLU A 112 28.76 -41.64 30.28
C GLU A 112 29.09 -40.14 30.35
N PRO A 113 28.28 -39.31 31.04
CA PRO A 113 28.57 -37.89 31.16
C PRO A 113 29.73 -37.68 32.14
N TYR A 114 30.91 -37.42 31.58
CA TYR A 114 32.07 -37.00 32.36
C TYR A 114 31.93 -35.51 32.72
N VAL A 115 31.40 -35.22 33.90
CA VAL A 115 31.33 -33.86 34.43
C VAL A 115 32.37 -33.74 35.53
N GLU A 116 33.57 -33.24 35.19
CA GLU A 116 34.49 -32.78 36.22
C GLU A 116 33.92 -31.51 36.88
N PHE A 117 33.38 -31.68 38.08
CA PHE A 117 32.84 -30.57 38.86
C PHE A 117 33.97 -29.69 39.40
N THR A 118 34.30 -28.65 38.64
CA THR A 118 35.07 -27.52 39.15
C THR A 118 34.09 -26.42 39.61
N PRO A 119 34.29 -25.77 40.78
CA PRO A 119 33.44 -24.67 41.25
C PRO A 119 33.24 -23.52 40.25
N LEU A 120 34.14 -23.40 39.26
CA LEU A 120 34.06 -22.45 38.16
C LEU A 120 32.83 -22.66 37.26
N ILE A 121 32.40 -23.90 37.01
CA ILE A 121 31.28 -24.22 36.11
C ILE A 121 29.95 -23.65 36.63
N PRO A 122 29.48 -23.98 37.85
CA PRO A 122 28.21 -23.44 38.35
C PRO A 122 28.24 -21.91 38.48
N PHE A 123 29.39 -21.30 38.74
CA PHE A 123 29.56 -19.85 38.75
C PHE A 123 29.33 -19.24 37.36
N LEU A 124 29.89 -19.82 36.30
CA LEU A 124 29.68 -19.38 34.92
C LEU A 124 28.22 -19.58 34.46
N LEU A 125 27.59 -20.69 34.85
CA LEU A 125 26.17 -20.94 34.58
C LEU A 125 25.30 -19.86 35.25
N LEU A 126 25.60 -19.49 36.50
CA LEU A 126 24.86 -18.44 37.20
C LEU A 126 24.99 -17.07 36.50
N ILE A 127 26.19 -16.71 36.06
CA ILE A 127 26.42 -15.47 35.28
C ILE A 127 25.60 -15.51 33.98
N THR A 128 25.59 -16.64 33.28
CA THR A 128 24.83 -16.84 32.05
C THR A 128 23.34 -16.61 32.28
N ILE A 129 22.77 -17.23 33.31
CA ILE A 129 21.36 -17.08 33.70
C ILE A 129 21.00 -15.60 33.96
N LEU A 130 21.84 -14.86 34.67
CA LEU A 130 21.58 -13.44 34.95
C LEU A 130 21.58 -12.59 33.68
N ILE A 131 22.52 -12.85 32.78
CA ILE A 131 22.65 -12.15 31.50
C ILE A 131 21.48 -12.48 30.58
N ASP A 132 21.12 -13.75 30.45
CA ASP A 132 20.01 -14.20 29.61
C ASP A 132 18.66 -13.71 30.12
N TYR A 133 18.48 -13.68 31.45
CA TYR A 133 17.31 -13.07 32.05
C TYR A 133 17.20 -11.59 31.68
N TRP A 134 18.28 -10.82 31.85
CA TRP A 134 18.28 -9.39 31.50
C TRP A 134 18.01 -9.19 30.00
N ARG A 135 18.68 -9.96 29.15
CA ARG A 135 18.59 -9.90 27.68
C ARG A 135 17.19 -10.27 27.18
N SER A 136 16.65 -11.41 27.63
CA SER A 136 15.28 -11.85 27.32
C SER A 136 14.26 -10.77 27.69
N ARG A 137 14.38 -10.15 28.88
CA ARG A 137 13.45 -9.09 29.32
C ARG A 137 13.61 -7.80 28.53
N ALA A 138 14.83 -7.38 28.21
CA ALA A 138 15.09 -6.19 27.41
C ALA A 138 14.52 -6.33 26.00
N LEU A 139 14.77 -7.48 25.35
CA LEU A 139 14.29 -7.78 24.00
C LEU A 139 12.78 -7.99 23.96
N SER A 140 12.18 -8.70 24.92
CA SER A 140 10.72 -8.85 25.01
C SER A 140 10.00 -7.50 25.15
N LYS A 141 10.53 -6.60 25.99
CA LYS A 141 10.00 -5.23 26.10
C LYS A 141 10.15 -4.46 24.79
N GLY A 142 11.28 -4.63 24.10
CA GLY A 142 11.53 -4.06 22.78
C GLY A 142 10.55 -4.57 21.72
N ALA A 143 10.34 -5.88 21.67
CA ALA A 143 9.43 -6.55 20.75
C ALA A 143 8.00 -6.01 20.87
N LEU A 144 7.48 -5.90 22.10
CA LEU A 144 6.16 -5.34 22.37
C LEU A 144 6.08 -3.84 22.04
N LYS A 145 7.10 -3.07 22.43
CA LYS A 145 7.09 -1.60 22.24
C LYS A 145 7.18 -1.19 20.77
N TYR A 146 7.95 -1.92 19.97
CA TYR A 146 8.23 -1.58 18.58
C TYR A 146 7.49 -2.47 17.57
N GLY A 147 6.71 -3.46 18.03
CA GLY A 147 6.02 -4.41 17.17
C GLY A 147 6.99 -5.26 16.34
N SER A 148 8.11 -5.65 16.94
CA SER A 148 9.23 -6.27 16.23
C SER A 148 9.23 -7.79 16.41
N LEU A 149 8.97 -8.51 15.32
CA LEU A 149 8.96 -9.97 15.32
C LEU A 149 10.36 -10.54 15.49
N LEU A 150 11.37 -9.86 14.94
CA LEU A 150 12.76 -10.24 15.09
C LEU A 150 13.25 -10.14 16.54
N LEU A 151 12.91 -9.05 17.24
CA LEU A 151 13.21 -8.94 18.67
C LEU A 151 12.46 -9.98 19.52
N ALA A 152 11.25 -10.38 19.10
CA ALA A 152 10.52 -11.47 19.75
C ALA A 152 11.22 -12.82 19.57
N SER A 153 11.77 -13.08 18.37
CA SER A 153 12.53 -14.29 18.05
C SER A 153 13.82 -14.38 18.89
N ASP A 154 14.60 -13.31 18.95
CA ASP A 154 15.78 -13.25 19.81
C ASP A 154 15.41 -13.41 21.28
N ALA A 155 14.34 -12.75 21.75
CA ALA A 155 13.88 -12.89 23.13
C ALA A 155 13.50 -14.34 23.46
N LEU A 156 12.85 -15.05 22.53
CA LEU A 156 12.48 -16.45 22.70
C LEU A 156 13.71 -17.37 22.75
N HIS A 157 14.70 -17.14 21.88
CA HIS A 157 15.99 -17.83 21.87
C HIS A 157 16.67 -17.75 23.23
N TYR A 158 16.92 -16.53 23.73
CA TYR A 158 17.57 -16.35 25.04
C TYR A 158 16.70 -16.78 26.23
N SER A 159 15.39 -16.79 26.07
CA SER A 159 14.52 -17.41 27.08
C SER A 159 14.75 -18.92 27.12
N SER A 160 14.81 -19.58 25.96
CA SER A 160 15.06 -21.03 25.92
C SER A 160 16.40 -21.41 26.58
N ASP A 161 17.46 -20.65 26.30
CA ASP A 161 18.77 -20.82 26.91
C ASP A 161 18.75 -20.58 28.42
N LEU A 162 18.03 -19.53 28.88
CA LEU A 162 17.84 -19.25 30.31
C LEU A 162 17.24 -20.44 31.05
N TYR A 163 16.15 -21.01 30.53
CA TYR A 163 15.45 -22.12 31.19
C TYR A 163 16.27 -23.40 31.13
N ALA A 164 16.93 -23.71 30.01
CA ALA A 164 17.81 -24.86 29.88
C ALA A 164 19.04 -24.77 30.80
N THR A 165 19.69 -23.62 30.85
CA THR A 165 20.84 -23.38 31.74
C THR A 165 20.43 -23.44 33.22
N SER A 166 19.25 -22.90 33.53
CA SER A 166 18.69 -22.98 34.89
C SER A 166 18.36 -24.42 35.29
N SER A 167 17.81 -25.23 34.38
CA SER A 167 17.51 -26.64 34.68
C SER A 167 18.79 -27.42 34.97
N VAL A 168 19.83 -27.25 34.16
CA VAL A 168 21.13 -27.90 34.35
C VAL A 168 21.75 -27.50 35.69
N LEU A 169 21.73 -26.21 36.05
CA LEU A 169 22.27 -25.73 37.33
C LEU A 169 21.50 -26.29 38.53
N ILE A 170 20.17 -26.30 38.47
CA ILE A 170 19.32 -26.85 39.54
C ILE A 170 19.56 -28.35 39.71
N MET A 171 19.57 -29.11 38.61
CA MET A 171 19.83 -30.55 38.63
C MET A 171 21.23 -30.87 39.14
N SER A 172 22.22 -30.06 38.77
CA SER A 172 23.60 -30.15 39.28
C SER A 172 23.67 -30.00 40.80
N ILE A 173 22.99 -28.99 41.36
CA ILE A 173 22.96 -28.73 42.82
C ILE A 173 22.21 -29.86 43.54
N LEU A 174 21.06 -30.29 43.01
CA LEU A 174 20.30 -31.43 43.57
C LEU A 174 21.15 -32.71 43.53
N GLY A 175 21.96 -32.90 42.49
CA GLY A 175 22.98 -33.94 42.35
C GLY A 175 23.91 -34.01 43.55
N MET A 176 24.49 -32.87 43.91
CA MET A 176 25.42 -32.76 45.04
C MET A 176 24.75 -33.05 46.39
N VAL A 177 23.51 -32.60 46.59
CA VAL A 177 22.82 -32.69 47.89
C VAL A 177 22.19 -34.07 48.11
N ALA A 178 21.58 -34.66 47.08
CA ALA A 178 20.83 -35.91 47.20
C ALA A 178 21.72 -37.18 47.06
N GLY A 179 22.93 -37.06 46.51
CA GLY A 179 23.84 -38.17 46.25
C GLY A 179 23.30 -39.17 45.20
N GLU A 180 23.83 -40.39 45.17
CA GLU A 180 23.47 -41.45 44.19
C GLU A 180 22.04 -42.00 44.32
N LYS A 181 21.23 -41.49 45.27
CA LYS A 181 19.90 -42.05 45.59
C LYS A 181 18.82 -41.71 44.55
N ILE A 182 19.06 -40.74 43.67
CA ILE A 182 18.11 -40.28 42.65
C ILE A 182 18.82 -40.35 41.29
N PRO A 183 18.18 -40.88 40.23
CA PRO A 183 18.73 -40.89 38.87
C PRO A 183 18.66 -39.49 38.25
N ILE A 184 19.38 -38.55 38.83
CA ILE A 184 19.34 -37.11 38.51
C ILE A 184 19.73 -36.85 37.05
N LEU A 185 20.59 -37.69 36.49
CA LEU A 185 20.99 -37.67 35.08
C LEU A 185 19.82 -37.92 34.12
N ILE A 186 18.93 -38.85 34.48
CA ILE A 186 17.73 -39.14 33.69
C ILE A 186 16.72 -37.99 33.84
N MET A 187 16.59 -37.45 35.06
CA MET A 187 15.70 -36.30 35.32
C MET A 187 16.14 -35.04 34.57
N ASP A 188 17.43 -34.74 34.51
CA ASP A 188 17.99 -33.62 33.75
C ASP A 188 17.67 -33.77 32.26
N SER A 189 17.86 -34.97 31.70
CA SER A 189 17.57 -35.24 30.29
C SER A 189 16.06 -35.13 29.98
N ILE A 190 15.19 -35.64 30.86
CA ILE A 190 13.73 -35.51 30.71
C ILE A 190 13.31 -34.04 30.78
N LEU A 191 13.84 -33.28 31.74
CA LEU A 191 13.53 -31.86 31.89
C LEU A 191 14.04 -31.05 30.69
N GLY A 192 15.25 -31.36 30.20
CA GLY A 192 15.80 -30.77 28.98
C GLY A 192 14.93 -31.02 27.76
N ILE A 193 14.43 -32.25 27.56
CA ILE A 193 13.48 -32.58 26.47
C ILE A 193 12.17 -31.80 26.64
N ALA A 194 11.64 -31.71 27.85
CA ALA A 194 10.39 -30.99 28.11
C ALA A 194 10.52 -29.48 27.80
N ILE A 195 11.63 -28.85 28.22
CA ILE A 195 11.94 -27.45 27.92
C ILE A 195 12.14 -27.27 26.41
N ALA A 196 12.92 -28.15 25.77
CA ALA A 196 13.18 -28.09 24.34
C ALA A 196 11.89 -28.20 23.52
N ALA A 197 11.00 -29.13 23.87
CA ALA A 197 9.70 -29.28 23.23
C ALA A 197 8.81 -28.04 23.41
N TYR A 198 8.75 -27.47 24.62
CA TYR A 198 7.98 -26.26 24.89
C TYR A 198 8.45 -25.08 24.03
N PHE A 199 9.77 -24.82 23.99
CA PHE A 199 10.33 -23.73 23.21
C PHE A 199 10.29 -24.00 21.70
N ALA A 200 10.36 -25.26 21.26
CA ALA A 200 10.24 -25.60 19.84
C ALA A 200 8.83 -25.27 19.33
N VAL A 201 7.79 -25.56 20.10
CA VAL A 201 6.42 -25.17 19.76
C VAL A 201 6.29 -23.65 19.68
N ALA A 202 6.88 -22.91 20.62
CA ALA A 202 6.88 -21.44 20.58
C ALA A 202 7.63 -20.90 19.36
N ALA A 203 8.78 -21.47 19.01
CA ALA A 203 9.59 -21.06 17.87
C ALA A 203 8.90 -21.38 16.53
N ILE A 204 8.26 -22.55 16.41
CA ILE A 204 7.44 -22.91 15.23
C ILE A 204 6.27 -21.95 15.06
N ARG A 205 5.60 -21.54 16.15
CA ARG A 205 4.53 -20.54 16.10
C ARG A 205 5.06 -19.21 15.58
N LEU A 206 6.24 -18.78 16.02
CA LEU A 206 6.84 -17.52 15.60
C LEU A 206 7.35 -17.54 14.15
N ALA A 207 7.90 -18.67 13.71
CA ALA A 207 8.21 -18.93 12.32
C ALA A 207 6.94 -18.85 11.44
N LYS A 208 5.83 -19.45 11.90
CA LYS A 208 4.54 -19.37 11.19
C LYS A 208 4.03 -17.93 11.09
N ILE A 209 4.12 -17.13 12.16
CA ILE A 209 3.77 -15.71 12.11
C ILE A 209 4.66 -14.95 11.10
N SER A 210 5.96 -15.28 11.05
CA SER A 210 6.90 -14.67 10.10
C SER A 210 6.52 -15.03 8.65
N ILE A 211 6.15 -16.28 8.38
CA ILE A 211 5.68 -16.74 7.06
C ILE A 211 4.36 -16.06 6.71
N ASP A 212 3.42 -15.99 7.64
CA ASP A 212 2.14 -15.31 7.46
C ASP A 212 2.34 -13.83 7.09
N GLU A 213 3.27 -13.13 7.74
CA GLU A 213 3.61 -11.74 7.39
C GLU A 213 4.24 -11.62 5.99
N LEU A 214 5.10 -12.57 5.59
CA LEU A 214 5.68 -12.59 4.25
C LEU A 214 4.63 -12.85 3.16
N MET A 215 3.61 -13.66 3.46
CA MET A 215 2.45 -13.95 2.59
C MET A 215 1.38 -12.85 2.61
N ASP A 216 1.67 -11.67 3.18
CA ASP A 216 0.73 -10.55 3.30
C ASP A 216 -0.57 -10.92 4.03
N ARG A 217 -0.49 -11.76 5.07
CA ARG A 217 -1.65 -12.11 5.89
C ARG A 217 -2.28 -10.86 6.51
N ALA A 218 -3.59 -10.74 6.35
CA ALA A 218 -4.35 -9.58 6.78
C ALA A 218 -4.29 -9.36 8.31
N PRO A 219 -3.84 -8.19 8.79
CA PRO A 219 -3.91 -7.81 10.20
C PRO A 219 -5.37 -7.43 10.55
N THR A 220 -6.10 -8.39 11.11
CA THR A 220 -7.53 -8.25 11.42
C THR A 220 -7.84 -7.05 12.31
N GLU A 221 -6.99 -6.74 13.27
CA GLU A 221 -7.18 -5.61 14.18
C GLU A 221 -7.15 -4.27 13.44
N ALA A 222 -6.28 -4.14 12.43
CA ALA A 222 -6.18 -2.92 11.62
C ALA A 222 -7.40 -2.78 10.68
N ILE A 223 -7.89 -3.89 10.13
CA ILE A 223 -9.09 -3.90 9.28
C ILE A 223 -10.33 -3.53 10.10
N GLU A 224 -10.49 -4.09 11.30
CA GLU A 224 -11.60 -3.78 12.18
C GLU A 224 -11.58 -2.32 12.64
N MET A 225 -10.41 -1.80 12.99
CA MET A 225 -10.19 -0.40 13.30
C MET A 225 -10.59 0.50 12.12
N PHE A 226 -10.12 0.20 10.90
CA PHE A 226 -10.48 0.94 9.69
C PHE A 226 -12.00 0.96 9.47
N ARG A 227 -12.64 -0.23 9.53
CA ARG A 227 -14.09 -0.36 9.37
C ARG A 227 -14.86 0.40 10.44
N LYS A 228 -14.36 0.44 11.68
CA LYS A 228 -14.97 1.22 12.77
C LYS A 228 -14.90 2.72 12.47
N ALA A 229 -13.73 3.22 12.06
CA ALA A 229 -13.56 4.63 11.71
C ALA A 229 -14.46 5.05 10.53
N CYS A 230 -14.63 4.19 9.52
CA CYS A 230 -15.56 4.45 8.42
C CYS A 230 -17.02 4.56 8.88
N ARG A 231 -17.48 3.66 9.77
CA ARG A 231 -18.85 3.70 10.31
C ARG A 231 -19.15 4.98 11.09
N GLU A 232 -18.17 5.51 11.81
CA GLU A 232 -18.31 6.76 12.57
C GLU A 232 -18.44 8.00 11.67
N LEU A 233 -18.03 7.90 10.40
CA LEU A 233 -18.10 8.96 9.40
C LEU A 233 -19.20 8.72 8.34
N ASP A 234 -20.10 7.75 8.58
CA ASP A 234 -21.14 7.31 7.63
C ASP A 234 -20.61 6.88 6.24
N LEU A 235 -19.37 6.37 6.20
CA LEU A 235 -18.76 5.85 4.98
C LEU A 235 -19.10 4.38 4.79
N GLY A 236 -19.51 4.00 3.57
CA GLY A 236 -19.60 2.59 3.20
C GLY A 236 -18.21 2.01 2.97
N VAL A 237 -18.02 0.71 3.24
CA VAL A 237 -16.75 0.01 2.98
C VAL A 237 -17.02 -1.09 1.96
N LYS A 238 -16.66 -0.85 0.70
CA LYS A 238 -16.81 -1.82 -0.38
C LYS A 238 -15.72 -2.89 -0.31
N SER A 239 -14.47 -2.48 -0.13
CA SER A 239 -13.36 -3.40 0.07
C SER A 239 -12.28 -2.78 0.93
N VAL A 240 -11.58 -3.62 1.70
CA VAL A 240 -10.43 -3.21 2.49
C VAL A 240 -9.43 -4.37 2.50
N ARG A 241 -8.18 -4.06 2.15
CA ARG A 241 -7.05 -4.96 2.21
C ARG A 241 -6.00 -4.32 3.08
N ALA A 242 -5.36 -5.12 3.93
CA ALA A 242 -4.27 -4.64 4.74
C ALA A 242 -3.17 -5.69 4.77
N ARG A 243 -1.93 -5.23 4.85
CA ARG A 243 -0.74 -6.09 4.99
C ARG A 243 0.26 -5.44 5.92
N ARG A 244 1.11 -6.26 6.53
CA ARG A 244 2.18 -5.81 7.42
C ARG A 244 3.54 -6.02 6.75
N ALA A 245 4.45 -5.07 6.94
CA ALA A 245 5.86 -5.23 6.58
C ALA A 245 6.73 -4.70 7.73
N GLY A 246 7.16 -5.62 8.60
CA GLY A 246 7.82 -5.31 9.86
C GLY A 246 6.90 -4.48 10.76
N SER A 247 7.40 -3.32 11.20
CA SER A 247 6.65 -2.42 12.08
C SER A 247 5.64 -1.50 11.35
N ARG A 248 5.48 -1.60 10.02
CA ARG A 248 4.56 -0.77 9.21
C ARG A 248 3.34 -1.58 8.77
N ILE A 249 2.18 -0.94 8.69
CA ILE A 249 0.95 -1.52 8.14
C ILE A 249 0.52 -0.70 6.93
N PHE A 250 0.23 -1.38 5.82
CA PHE A 250 -0.34 -0.78 4.62
C PHE A 250 -1.81 -1.14 4.54
N ILE A 251 -2.67 -0.17 4.27
CA ILE A 251 -4.11 -0.35 4.11
C ILE A 251 -4.53 0.24 2.75
N ASP A 252 -5.06 -0.62 1.88
CA ASP A 252 -5.70 -0.22 0.63
C ASP A 252 -7.21 -0.41 0.77
N ALA A 253 -7.99 0.64 0.61
CA ALA A 253 -9.43 0.59 0.80
C ALA A 253 -10.20 1.28 -0.32
N VAL A 254 -11.39 0.74 -0.60
CA VAL A 254 -12.42 1.40 -1.42
C VAL A 254 -13.58 1.73 -0.51
N VAL A 255 -13.84 3.03 -0.36
CA VAL A 255 -14.92 3.57 0.47
C VAL A 255 -16.01 4.17 -0.38
N GLU A 256 -17.25 4.00 0.06
CA GLU A 256 -18.43 4.54 -0.61
C GLU A 256 -18.88 5.83 0.06
N ILE A 257 -19.03 6.88 -0.74
CA ILE A 257 -19.51 8.21 -0.34
C ILE A 257 -20.87 8.52 -0.97
N SER A 258 -21.58 9.51 -0.45
CA SER A 258 -22.84 9.97 -1.06
C SER A 258 -22.59 10.52 -2.48
N GLY A 259 -23.38 10.10 -3.46
CA GLY A 259 -23.25 10.57 -4.85
C GLY A 259 -23.61 12.05 -5.06
N ASN A 260 -24.28 12.66 -4.08
CA ASN A 260 -24.66 14.08 -4.11
C ASN A 260 -23.62 14.99 -3.44
N MET A 261 -22.53 14.41 -2.91
CA MET A 261 -21.49 15.14 -2.20
C MET A 261 -20.53 15.81 -3.17
N ASP A 262 -20.13 17.05 -2.87
CA ASP A 262 -19.11 17.71 -3.67
C ASP A 262 -17.72 17.09 -3.44
N LEU A 263 -16.84 17.19 -4.43
CA LEU A 263 -15.51 16.56 -4.36
C LEU A 263 -14.64 17.11 -3.20
N VAL A 264 -14.82 18.38 -2.84
CA VAL A 264 -14.04 19.04 -1.78
C VAL A 264 -14.49 18.54 -0.40
N GLU A 265 -15.79 18.38 -0.20
CA GLU A 265 -16.41 17.80 0.98
C GLU A 265 -16.02 16.33 1.12
N ALA A 266 -16.07 15.56 0.02
CA ALA A 266 -15.61 14.19 -0.01
C ALA A 266 -14.14 14.09 0.44
N HIS A 267 -13.26 14.93 -0.10
CA HIS A 267 -11.85 14.97 0.30
C HIS A 267 -11.68 15.29 1.79
N LYS A 268 -12.41 16.27 2.34
CA LYS A 268 -12.34 16.61 3.77
C LYS A 268 -12.72 15.44 4.68
N ILE A 269 -13.72 14.64 4.27
CA ILE A 269 -14.14 13.47 5.04
C ILE A 269 -13.04 12.40 4.99
N ILE A 270 -12.39 12.19 3.85
CA ILE A 270 -11.25 11.27 3.74
C ILE A 270 -10.04 11.75 4.54
N ASP A 271 -9.70 13.04 4.50
CA ASP A 271 -8.62 13.60 5.32
C ASP A 271 -8.89 13.34 6.82
N THR A 272 -10.13 13.54 7.25
CA THR A 272 -10.56 13.25 8.63
C THR A 272 -10.43 11.75 8.96
N LEU A 273 -10.77 10.86 8.03
CA LEU A 273 -10.61 9.41 8.19
C LEU A 273 -9.13 9.04 8.32
N GLU A 274 -8.27 9.58 7.45
CA GLU A 274 -6.83 9.37 7.49
C GLU A 274 -6.22 9.83 8.82
N GLU A 275 -6.56 11.04 9.27
CA GLU A 275 -6.06 11.59 10.54
C GLU A 275 -6.48 10.72 11.72
N ARG A 276 -7.75 10.28 11.79
CA ARG A 276 -8.23 9.38 12.85
C ARG A 276 -7.43 8.09 12.89
N ILE A 277 -7.16 7.50 11.73
CA ILE A 277 -6.40 6.24 11.66
C ILE A 277 -4.92 6.46 12.04
N LYS A 278 -4.31 7.54 11.54
CA LYS A 278 -2.92 7.91 11.88
C LYS A 278 -2.75 8.24 13.36
N SER A 279 -3.78 8.76 14.02
CA SER A 279 -3.81 9.05 15.47
C SER A 279 -4.19 7.86 16.36
N SER A 280 -4.53 6.72 15.76
CA SER A 280 -5.00 5.54 16.48
C SER A 280 -3.88 4.82 17.25
N THR A 281 -4.25 3.78 18.01
CA THR A 281 -3.31 2.94 18.75
C THR A 281 -2.27 2.25 17.86
N ILE A 282 -2.60 2.03 16.58
CA ILE A 282 -1.72 1.37 15.62
C ILE A 282 -0.78 2.41 15.01
N ARG A 283 0.51 2.29 15.30
CA ARG A 283 1.54 3.20 14.78
C ARG A 283 1.96 2.79 13.36
N ASN A 284 2.42 3.77 12.60
CA ASN A 284 3.01 3.59 11.26
C ASN A 284 2.08 2.92 10.24
N VAL A 285 0.87 3.48 10.10
CA VAL A 285 -0.09 3.06 9.07
C VAL A 285 0.08 3.95 7.83
N ASP A 286 0.23 3.31 6.68
CA ASP A 286 0.19 3.91 5.35
C ASP A 286 -1.15 3.57 4.70
N LEU A 287 -1.85 4.57 4.17
CA LEU A 287 -3.22 4.43 3.67
C LEU A 287 -3.33 4.90 2.23
N VAL A 288 -3.99 4.08 1.42
CA VAL A 288 -4.46 4.45 0.09
C VAL A 288 -5.96 4.21 0.04
N ILE A 289 -6.72 5.29 -0.15
CA ILE A 289 -8.18 5.26 -0.14
C ILE A 289 -8.70 5.68 -1.51
N HIS A 290 -9.46 4.79 -2.15
CA HIS A 290 -10.21 5.09 -3.35
C HIS A 290 -11.68 5.36 -2.98
N MET A 291 -12.23 6.45 -3.53
CA MET A 291 -13.61 6.86 -3.29
C MET A 291 -14.50 6.43 -4.45
N GLU A 292 -15.63 5.81 -4.15
CA GLU A 292 -16.68 5.50 -5.11
C GLU A 292 -18.03 6.09 -4.64
N PRO A 293 -18.91 6.55 -5.55
CA PRO A 293 -20.26 6.93 -5.16
C PRO A 293 -21.08 5.69 -4.78
N ARG A 294 -21.82 5.78 -3.66
CA ARG A 294 -22.71 4.72 -3.16
C ARG A 294 -23.75 4.37 -4.23
N GLY A 295 -23.84 3.09 -4.58
CA GLY A 295 -24.73 2.61 -5.67
C GLY A 295 -24.16 2.76 -7.09
N GLY A 296 -22.89 3.12 -7.22
CA GLY A 296 -22.23 3.39 -8.51
C GLY A 296 -22.29 2.26 -9.54
N SER A 297 -22.34 0.98 -9.15
CA SER A 297 -22.42 -0.11 -10.15
C SER A 297 -23.77 -0.17 -10.85
N ALA A 298 -24.88 -0.04 -10.11
CA ALA A 298 -26.22 -0.07 -10.68
C ALA A 298 -26.51 1.21 -11.49
N LEU A 299 -26.11 2.37 -10.96
CA LEU A 299 -26.25 3.65 -11.67
C LEU A 299 -25.44 3.68 -12.95
N SER A 300 -24.18 3.20 -12.92
CA SER A 300 -23.34 3.11 -14.12
C SER A 300 -23.84 2.09 -15.13
N GLU A 301 -24.40 0.96 -14.67
CA GLU A 301 -24.96 -0.05 -15.57
C GLU A 301 -26.21 0.48 -16.29
N ILE A 302 -27.10 1.16 -15.56
CA ILE A 302 -28.27 1.83 -16.13
C ILE A 302 -27.82 2.92 -17.10
N ALA A 303 -26.85 3.76 -16.72
CA ALA A 303 -26.33 4.81 -17.60
C ALA A 303 -25.78 4.23 -18.92
N SER A 304 -24.97 3.16 -18.82
CA SER A 304 -24.39 2.48 -19.98
C SER A 304 -25.47 1.87 -20.88
N LYS A 305 -26.43 1.14 -20.30
CA LYS A 305 -27.54 0.53 -21.05
C LYS A 305 -28.42 1.59 -21.72
N SER A 306 -28.77 2.65 -21.00
CA SER A 306 -29.57 3.76 -21.52
C SER A 306 -28.85 4.48 -22.67
N SER A 307 -27.54 4.72 -22.55
CA SER A 307 -26.72 5.30 -23.62
C SER A 307 -26.70 4.41 -24.88
N GLU A 308 -26.50 3.09 -24.70
CA GLU A 308 -26.48 2.14 -25.80
C GLU A 308 -27.83 2.03 -26.52
N ILE A 309 -28.94 2.03 -25.77
CA ILE A 309 -30.30 2.02 -26.33
C ILE A 309 -30.56 3.30 -27.13
N ALA A 310 -30.21 4.47 -26.59
CA ALA A 310 -30.38 5.75 -27.26
C ALA A 310 -29.58 5.82 -28.57
N ALA A 311 -28.32 5.38 -28.55
CA ALA A 311 -27.44 5.38 -29.72
C ALA A 311 -27.93 4.47 -30.86
N ARG A 312 -28.77 3.47 -30.56
CA ARG A 312 -29.37 2.57 -31.55
C ARG A 312 -30.68 3.09 -32.16
N VAL A 313 -31.20 4.22 -31.69
CA VAL A 313 -32.41 4.83 -32.27
C VAL A 313 -32.06 5.56 -33.57
N THR A 314 -32.76 5.22 -34.66
CA THR A 314 -32.55 5.85 -35.96
C THR A 314 -32.74 7.36 -35.88
N GLY A 315 -31.74 8.12 -36.33
CA GLY A 315 -31.75 9.59 -36.31
C GLY A 315 -30.99 10.20 -35.13
N VAL A 316 -30.61 9.40 -34.13
CA VAL A 316 -29.62 9.79 -33.11
C VAL A 316 -28.23 9.68 -33.72
N LEU A 317 -27.47 10.77 -33.64
CA LEU A 317 -26.12 10.87 -34.19
C LEU A 317 -25.03 10.89 -33.12
N GLY A 318 -25.41 11.06 -31.84
CA GLY A 318 -24.55 11.14 -30.68
C GLY A 318 -25.37 11.12 -29.39
N VAL A 319 -24.77 10.63 -28.30
CA VAL A 319 -25.37 10.61 -26.95
C VAL A 319 -24.29 11.03 -25.97
N HIS A 320 -24.59 11.96 -25.08
CA HIS A 320 -23.69 12.39 -24.01
C HIS A 320 -24.47 12.85 -22.78
N ASP A 321 -23.74 13.12 -21.70
CA ASP A 321 -24.27 13.64 -20.44
C ASP A 321 -25.39 12.76 -19.87
N VAL A 322 -25.15 11.43 -19.85
CA VAL A 322 -26.11 10.46 -19.31
C VAL A 322 -25.95 10.42 -17.79
N GLU A 323 -26.90 11.03 -17.11
CA GLU A 323 -26.99 11.05 -15.66
C GLU A 323 -28.10 10.10 -15.19
N VAL A 324 -27.83 9.35 -14.13
CA VAL A 324 -28.82 8.46 -13.50
C VAL A 324 -28.93 8.82 -12.03
N PHE A 325 -30.15 9.09 -11.59
CA PHE A 325 -30.50 9.36 -10.20
C PHE A 325 -31.44 8.27 -9.70
N LYS A 326 -31.44 8.02 -8.39
CA LYS A 326 -32.37 7.08 -7.75
C LYS A 326 -33.14 7.78 -6.65
N ASP A 327 -34.46 7.59 -6.62
CA ASP A 327 -35.34 7.99 -5.52
C ASP A 327 -36.10 6.78 -4.94
N GLU A 328 -37.13 7.02 -4.12
CA GLU A 328 -37.95 5.95 -3.53
C GLU A 328 -38.82 5.19 -4.55
N LYS A 329 -39.07 5.78 -5.73
CA LYS A 329 -39.94 5.24 -6.78
C LYS A 329 -39.17 4.47 -7.85
N GLY A 330 -37.93 4.85 -8.12
CA GLY A 330 -37.09 4.13 -9.07
C GLY A 330 -35.87 4.91 -9.54
N TYR A 331 -35.38 4.55 -10.73
CA TYR A 331 -34.28 5.25 -11.40
C TYR A 331 -34.83 6.31 -12.37
N HIS A 332 -34.16 7.45 -12.41
CA HIS A 332 -34.46 8.56 -13.29
C HIS A 332 -33.25 8.84 -14.19
N VAL A 333 -33.46 8.80 -15.50
CA VAL A 333 -32.38 9.00 -16.48
C VAL A 333 -32.53 10.37 -17.12
N ARG A 334 -31.46 11.16 -17.13
CA ARG A 334 -31.35 12.38 -17.93
C ARG A 334 -30.26 12.19 -18.96
N MET A 335 -30.48 12.61 -20.19
CA MET A 335 -29.45 12.54 -21.23
C MET A 335 -29.65 13.58 -22.33
N HIS A 336 -28.58 13.83 -23.06
CA HIS A 336 -28.61 14.64 -24.28
C HIS A 336 -28.42 13.74 -25.49
N ILE A 337 -29.24 13.95 -26.52
CA ILE A 337 -29.09 13.30 -27.82
C ILE A 337 -28.75 14.34 -28.89
N GLU A 338 -27.83 14.00 -29.78
CA GLU A 338 -27.49 14.82 -30.93
C GLU A 338 -28.28 14.35 -32.16
N VAL A 339 -28.96 15.27 -32.85
CA VAL A 339 -29.71 15.02 -34.09
C VAL A 339 -29.25 15.94 -35.22
N SER A 340 -29.67 15.70 -36.47
CA SER A 340 -29.26 16.55 -37.60
C SER A 340 -29.68 18.02 -37.40
N PRO A 341 -28.80 19.02 -37.64
CA PRO A 341 -29.15 20.44 -37.54
C PRO A 341 -30.26 20.89 -38.51
N THR A 342 -30.46 20.16 -39.61
CA THR A 342 -31.49 20.48 -40.62
C THR A 342 -32.82 19.76 -40.37
N MET A 343 -32.92 18.98 -39.29
CA MET A 343 -34.12 18.22 -38.92
C MET A 343 -35.20 19.14 -38.37
N SER A 344 -36.46 18.85 -38.67
CA SER A 344 -37.57 19.61 -38.09
C SER A 344 -37.73 19.31 -36.59
N LEU A 345 -38.21 20.28 -35.82
CA LEU A 345 -38.48 20.09 -34.38
C LEU A 345 -39.47 18.94 -34.12
N SER A 346 -40.44 18.73 -35.01
CA SER A 346 -41.40 17.63 -34.89
C SER A 346 -40.73 16.26 -35.05
N GLU A 347 -39.79 16.12 -35.99
CA GLU A 347 -39.04 14.88 -36.18
C GLU A 347 -38.07 14.64 -35.02
N ALA A 348 -37.36 15.67 -34.56
CA ALA A 348 -36.47 15.57 -33.43
C ALA A 348 -37.21 15.19 -32.14
N SER A 349 -38.39 15.76 -31.91
CA SER A 349 -39.26 15.39 -30.77
C SER A 349 -39.73 13.94 -30.86
N LYS A 350 -40.05 13.42 -32.05
CA LYS A 350 -40.40 12.00 -32.23
C LYS A 350 -39.23 11.07 -31.89
N ILE A 351 -38.01 11.45 -32.25
CA ILE A 351 -36.79 10.69 -31.90
C ILE A 351 -36.60 10.69 -30.39
N ALA A 352 -36.69 11.86 -29.73
CA ALA A 352 -36.57 11.96 -28.28
C ALA A 352 -37.62 11.11 -27.56
N SER A 353 -38.90 11.18 -27.96
CA SER A 353 -39.96 10.35 -27.39
C SER A 353 -39.74 8.85 -27.63
N GLU A 354 -39.16 8.46 -28.77
CA GLU A 354 -38.81 7.07 -29.03
C GLU A 354 -37.65 6.59 -28.14
N VAL A 355 -36.64 7.43 -27.92
CA VAL A 355 -35.54 7.15 -26.98
C VAL A 355 -36.09 6.98 -25.56
N GLU A 356 -36.92 7.92 -25.09
CA GLU A 356 -37.56 7.86 -23.77
C GLU A 356 -38.36 6.56 -23.59
N ARG A 357 -39.21 6.23 -24.57
CA ARG A 357 -40.06 5.03 -24.57
C ARG A 357 -39.23 3.75 -24.54
N ARG A 358 -38.16 3.67 -25.34
CA ARG A 358 -37.31 2.47 -25.38
C ARG A 358 -36.55 2.26 -24.08
N ILE A 359 -35.96 3.32 -23.52
CA ILE A 359 -35.23 3.21 -22.26
C ILE A 359 -36.17 2.79 -21.13
N LYS A 360 -37.35 3.43 -21.02
CA LYS A 360 -38.34 3.09 -19.99
C LYS A 360 -38.84 1.64 -20.08
N ASN A 361 -38.93 1.07 -21.29
CA ASN A 361 -39.41 -0.30 -21.49
C ASN A 361 -38.33 -1.38 -21.39
N LEU A 362 -37.08 -1.05 -21.72
CA LEU A 362 -36.00 -2.02 -21.86
C LEU A 362 -35.02 -2.01 -20.68
N VAL A 363 -34.98 -0.95 -19.89
CA VAL A 363 -34.11 -0.85 -18.70
C VAL A 363 -34.96 -1.00 -17.46
N GLU A 364 -34.78 -2.13 -16.77
CA GLU A 364 -35.53 -2.47 -15.56
C GLU A 364 -35.30 -1.44 -14.44
N GLY A 365 -36.40 -1.02 -13.81
CA GLY A 365 -36.37 -0.07 -12.68
C GLY A 365 -36.31 1.41 -13.06
N VAL A 366 -36.27 1.77 -14.36
CA VAL A 366 -36.33 3.18 -14.79
C VAL A 366 -37.78 3.69 -14.78
N GLU A 367 -38.06 4.66 -13.92
CA GLU A 367 -39.39 5.26 -13.75
C GLU A 367 -39.61 6.44 -14.70
N SER A 368 -38.59 7.28 -14.91
CA SER A 368 -38.67 8.38 -15.87
C SER A 368 -37.38 8.59 -16.65
N VAL A 369 -37.53 9.11 -17.87
CA VAL A 369 -36.44 9.47 -18.77
C VAL A 369 -36.71 10.87 -19.28
N LEU A 370 -35.71 11.75 -19.21
CA LEU A 370 -35.77 13.10 -19.75
C LEU A 370 -34.69 13.25 -20.83
N VAL A 371 -35.12 13.44 -22.07
CA VAL A 371 -34.20 13.59 -23.21
C VAL A 371 -34.16 15.04 -23.67
N HIS A 372 -32.97 15.62 -23.62
CA HIS A 372 -32.69 16.93 -24.19
C HIS A 372 -32.17 16.76 -25.63
N ILE A 373 -32.73 17.51 -26.57
CA ILE A 373 -32.36 17.47 -27.99
C ILE A 373 -31.30 18.54 -28.23
N GLU A 374 -30.16 18.12 -28.77
CA GLU A 374 -29.11 19.01 -29.26
C GLU A 374 -28.88 18.80 -30.77
N PRO A 375 -28.60 19.86 -31.55
CA PRO A 375 -28.12 19.67 -32.90
C PRO A 375 -26.69 19.12 -32.86
N LYS A 376 -26.38 18.11 -33.68
CA LYS A 376 -25.00 17.62 -33.84
C LYS A 376 -24.16 18.73 -34.43
N ARG A 377 -23.32 19.35 -33.60
CA ARG A 377 -22.47 20.47 -34.02
C ARG A 377 -21.22 19.94 -34.68
N GLY A 378 -21.20 19.96 -36.01
CA GLY A 378 -19.94 20.01 -36.74
C GLY A 378 -19.30 21.38 -36.54
N TYR A 379 -18.47 21.56 -35.50
CA TYR A 379 -17.86 22.87 -35.20
C TYR A 379 -17.13 23.49 -36.41
N ALA A 380 -16.63 22.68 -37.34
CA ALA A 380 -15.97 23.15 -38.55
C ALA A 380 -16.94 23.81 -39.57
N GLU A 381 -18.16 23.29 -39.75
CA GLU A 381 -19.12 23.83 -40.72
C GLU A 381 -19.79 25.12 -40.22
N ASP A 382 -20.10 25.18 -38.92
CA ASP A 382 -20.61 26.41 -38.31
C ASP A 382 -19.55 27.50 -38.27
N LEU A 383 -18.29 27.18 -37.95
CA LEU A 383 -17.21 28.17 -38.04
C LEU A 383 -16.93 28.61 -39.45
N TYR A 384 -16.90 27.70 -40.43
CA TYR A 384 -16.70 28.08 -41.83
C TYR A 384 -17.76 29.10 -42.27
N ARG A 385 -19.03 28.88 -41.89
CA ARG A 385 -20.13 29.79 -42.16
C ARG A 385 -20.01 31.13 -41.41
N ILE A 386 -19.59 31.11 -40.14
CA ILE A 386 -19.36 32.32 -39.34
C ILE A 386 -18.20 33.15 -39.92
N VAL A 387 -17.05 32.52 -40.21
CA VAL A 387 -15.87 33.15 -40.81
C VAL A 387 -16.23 33.72 -42.18
N THR A 388 -16.92 32.95 -43.03
CA THR A 388 -17.35 33.42 -44.36
C THR A 388 -18.29 34.61 -44.26
N LYS A 389 -19.26 34.60 -43.33
CA LYS A 389 -20.16 35.74 -43.11
C LYS A 389 -19.45 36.97 -42.56
N ALA A 390 -18.48 36.79 -41.66
CA ALA A 390 -17.70 37.89 -41.08
C ALA A 390 -16.86 38.58 -42.17
N ILE A 391 -16.17 37.80 -43.02
CA ILE A 391 -15.40 38.34 -44.15
C ILE A 391 -16.32 39.03 -45.18
N GLN A 392 -17.48 38.44 -45.47
CA GLN A 392 -18.44 39.03 -46.41
C GLN A 392 -19.12 40.32 -45.92
N ARG A 393 -19.16 40.55 -44.59
CA ARG A 393 -19.74 41.76 -43.99
C ARG A 393 -18.83 42.99 -44.12
N ASP A 394 -17.52 42.79 -44.15
CA ASP A 394 -16.57 43.89 -44.22
C ASP A 394 -16.16 44.17 -45.68
N SER A 395 -16.70 45.26 -46.21
CA SER A 395 -16.46 45.74 -47.58
C SER A 395 -14.98 45.99 -47.92
N SER A 396 -14.10 46.12 -46.91
CA SER A 396 -12.66 46.35 -47.13
C SER A 396 -11.85 45.07 -47.39
N ILE A 397 -12.40 43.90 -47.05
CA ILE A 397 -11.71 42.59 -47.16
C ILE A 397 -12.44 41.59 -48.05
N LYS A 398 -13.74 41.80 -48.31
CA LYS A 398 -14.62 40.87 -49.03
C LYS A 398 -14.08 40.44 -50.40
N ASP A 399 -13.48 41.35 -51.15
CA ASP A 399 -13.00 41.12 -52.52
C ASP A 399 -11.49 40.82 -52.58
N LEU A 400 -10.81 40.76 -51.42
CA LEU A 400 -9.35 40.63 -51.30
C LEU A 400 -8.90 39.34 -50.60
N ALA A 401 -9.79 38.61 -49.93
CA ALA A 401 -9.44 37.42 -49.16
C ALA A 401 -10.40 36.24 -49.42
N GLY A 402 -9.86 35.14 -49.95
CA GLY A 402 -10.55 33.86 -50.06
C GLY A 402 -10.27 32.95 -48.87
N ILE A 403 -11.23 32.11 -48.46
CA ILE A 403 -11.02 31.09 -47.41
C ILE A 403 -10.76 29.74 -48.08
N LYS A 404 -9.61 29.12 -47.80
CA LYS A 404 -9.27 27.79 -48.31
C LYS A 404 -9.72 26.67 -47.37
N SER A 405 -9.57 26.88 -46.06
CA SER A 405 -10.04 25.91 -45.07
C SER A 405 -10.16 26.55 -43.69
N VAL A 406 -11.13 26.08 -42.90
CA VAL A 406 -11.26 26.41 -41.49
C VAL A 406 -11.27 25.10 -40.70
N LYS A 407 -10.46 25.02 -39.64
CA LYS A 407 -10.45 23.91 -38.69
C LYS A 407 -10.70 24.46 -37.28
N ALA A 408 -11.47 23.73 -36.50
CA ALA A 408 -11.78 24.07 -35.12
C ALA A 408 -11.64 22.83 -34.24
N ILE A 409 -10.94 22.96 -33.11
CA ILE A 409 -10.70 21.88 -32.15
C ILE A 409 -10.88 22.44 -30.73
N TYR A 410 -11.53 21.68 -29.84
CA TYR A 410 -11.51 21.97 -28.41
C TYR A 410 -10.36 21.24 -27.73
N LEU A 411 -9.53 21.98 -27.00
CA LEU A 411 -8.52 21.44 -26.09
C LEU A 411 -8.96 21.79 -24.66
N GLY A 412 -9.65 20.84 -24.02
CA GLY A 412 -10.29 21.07 -22.72
C GLY A 412 -11.40 22.12 -22.83
N LYS A 413 -11.28 23.24 -22.09
CA LYS A 413 -12.22 24.39 -22.15
C LYS A 413 -11.81 25.49 -23.15
N LYS A 414 -10.73 25.30 -23.92
CA LYS A 414 -10.19 26.31 -24.84
C LYS A 414 -10.50 25.92 -26.30
N LEU A 415 -11.14 26.83 -27.02
CA LEU A 415 -11.40 26.68 -28.47
C LEU A 415 -10.15 27.10 -29.24
N VAL A 416 -9.66 26.26 -30.16
CA VAL A 416 -8.55 26.56 -31.07
C VAL A 416 -9.07 26.56 -32.50
N ILE A 417 -8.80 27.64 -33.24
CA ILE A 417 -9.30 27.88 -34.59
C ILE A 417 -8.11 28.14 -35.51
N ASP A 418 -7.99 27.33 -36.56
CA ASP A 418 -7.02 27.53 -37.63
C ASP A 418 -7.75 27.92 -38.92
N VAL A 419 -7.42 29.10 -39.45
CA VAL A 419 -7.97 29.61 -40.72
C VAL A 419 -6.84 29.69 -41.75
N ILE A 420 -7.06 29.13 -42.94
CA ILE A 420 -6.18 29.30 -44.09
C ILE A 420 -6.85 30.23 -45.09
N CYS A 421 -6.27 31.41 -45.25
CA CYS A 421 -6.68 32.43 -46.20
C CYS A 421 -5.83 32.38 -47.48
N VAL A 422 -6.41 32.88 -48.55
CA VAL A 422 -5.79 33.03 -49.86
C VAL A 422 -5.88 34.52 -50.22
N LEU A 423 -4.74 35.13 -50.56
CA LEU A 423 -4.61 36.56 -50.87
C LEU A 423 -3.97 36.75 -52.26
N PRO A 424 -4.23 37.88 -52.95
CA PRO A 424 -3.61 38.19 -54.24
C PRO A 424 -2.07 38.17 -54.18
N GLY A 425 -1.43 37.47 -55.12
CA GLY A 425 0.03 37.29 -55.13
C GLY A 425 0.86 38.56 -55.39
N ASN A 426 0.23 39.65 -55.84
CA ASN A 426 0.87 40.96 -56.05
C ASN A 426 0.73 41.90 -54.83
N MET A 427 0.21 41.41 -53.70
CA MET A 427 -0.02 42.19 -52.49
C MET A 427 1.25 42.33 -51.64
N ASP A 428 1.49 43.54 -51.11
CA ASP A 428 2.57 43.78 -50.16
C ASP A 428 2.31 43.07 -48.82
N VAL A 429 3.38 42.61 -48.18
CA VAL A 429 3.31 41.86 -46.92
C VAL A 429 2.66 42.67 -45.79
N ASN A 430 2.86 44.00 -45.75
CA ASN A 430 2.20 44.83 -44.73
C ASN A 430 0.69 44.87 -44.94
N LYS A 431 0.23 45.00 -46.19
CA LYS A 431 -1.20 44.95 -46.51
C LYS A 431 -1.80 43.56 -46.24
N ALA A 432 -1.05 42.49 -46.50
CA ALA A 432 -1.49 41.13 -46.16
C ALA A 432 -1.64 40.97 -44.63
N HIS A 433 -0.70 41.53 -43.85
CA HIS A 433 -0.78 41.51 -42.39
C HIS A 433 -1.98 42.29 -41.86
N ASP A 434 -2.23 43.49 -42.37
CA ASP A 434 -3.39 44.32 -41.98
C ASP A 434 -4.73 43.60 -42.22
N ILE A 435 -4.87 42.92 -43.37
CA ILE A 435 -6.06 42.12 -43.69
C ILE A 435 -6.22 40.95 -42.72
N VAL A 436 -5.14 40.23 -42.43
CA VAL A 436 -5.16 39.07 -41.53
C VAL A 436 -5.50 39.50 -40.10
N SER A 437 -4.89 40.57 -39.59
CA SER A 437 -5.22 41.12 -38.26
C SER A 437 -6.69 41.56 -38.17
N ARG A 438 -7.25 42.08 -39.26
CA ARG A 438 -8.65 42.46 -39.33
C ARG A 438 -9.60 41.26 -39.33
N ILE A 439 -9.27 40.19 -40.06
CA ILE A 439 -10.00 38.92 -40.01
C ILE A 439 -9.94 38.33 -38.60
N GLU A 440 -8.77 38.36 -37.96
CA GLU A 440 -8.61 37.88 -36.58
C GLU A 440 -9.50 38.66 -35.60
N ALA A 441 -9.55 39.99 -35.71
CA ALA A 441 -10.40 40.84 -34.87
C ALA A 441 -11.89 40.51 -35.04
N LEU A 442 -12.37 40.41 -36.29
CA LEU A 442 -13.75 40.04 -36.59
C LEU A 442 -14.11 38.65 -36.05
N LEU A 443 -13.17 37.69 -36.11
CA LEU A 443 -13.40 36.38 -35.53
C LEU A 443 -13.45 36.44 -34.01
N ARG A 444 -12.57 37.22 -33.35
CA ARG A 444 -12.62 37.38 -31.89
C ARG A 444 -13.95 37.95 -31.39
N GLU A 445 -14.58 38.85 -32.15
CA GLU A 445 -15.91 39.36 -31.82
C GLU A 445 -17.00 38.27 -31.84
N GLU A 446 -16.93 37.34 -32.79
CA GLU A 446 -17.98 36.32 -33.00
C GLU A 446 -17.78 35.06 -32.11
N VAL A 447 -16.54 34.60 -31.88
CA VAL A 447 -16.24 33.40 -31.06
C VAL A 447 -15.80 33.69 -29.62
N GLY A 448 -15.59 34.98 -29.27
CA GLY A 448 -15.24 35.43 -27.93
C GLY A 448 -13.74 35.32 -27.58
N GLU A 449 -13.28 36.15 -26.64
CA GLU A 449 -11.84 36.33 -26.32
C GLU A 449 -11.11 35.09 -25.78
N LYS A 450 -11.83 34.04 -25.39
CA LYS A 450 -11.22 32.81 -24.85
C LYS A 450 -10.74 31.85 -25.94
N ALA A 451 -11.01 32.13 -27.22
CA ALA A 451 -10.55 31.33 -28.35
C ALA A 451 -9.10 31.67 -28.74
N SER A 452 -8.30 30.64 -29.06
CA SER A 452 -6.99 30.79 -29.69
C SER A 452 -7.16 30.73 -31.20
N ILE A 453 -6.83 31.82 -31.90
CA ILE A 453 -7.03 31.93 -33.35
C ILE A 453 -5.67 32.01 -34.03
N THR A 454 -5.43 31.15 -35.02
CA THR A 454 -4.26 31.22 -35.90
C THR A 454 -4.73 31.39 -37.32
N ILE A 455 -4.23 32.41 -38.01
CA ILE A 455 -4.54 32.64 -39.42
C ILE A 455 -3.26 32.51 -40.24
N LYS A 456 -3.26 31.59 -41.20
CA LYS A 456 -2.19 31.45 -42.21
C LYS A 456 -2.71 31.97 -43.54
N TYR A 457 -1.86 32.66 -44.29
CA TYR A 457 -2.19 33.12 -45.63
C TYR A 457 -1.20 32.59 -46.66
N HIS A 458 -1.72 32.27 -47.84
CA HIS A 458 -0.95 31.91 -49.03
C HIS A 458 -1.35 32.81 -50.20
N SER A 459 -0.44 33.02 -51.15
CA SER A 459 -0.80 33.68 -52.40
C SER A 459 -1.74 32.77 -53.23
N GLU A 460 -2.66 33.39 -53.98
CA GLU A 460 -3.45 32.74 -55.04
C GLU A 460 -2.60 31.96 -56.04
#